data_AF-A0A377CJC8-F1
#
_entry.id   AF-A0A377CJC8-F1
#
_cell.length_a   1.000
_cell.length_b   1.000
_cell.length_c   1.000
_cell.angle_alpha   90.00
_cell.angle_beta   90.00
_cell.angle_gamma   90.00
#
_symmetry.space_group_name_H-M   'P 1'
#
loop_
_entity.id
_entity.type
_entity.pdbx_description
1 polymer ?
#
loop_
_entity_poly.entity_id
_entity_poly.type
_entity_poly.pdbx_seq_one_letter_code
_entity_poly.pdbx_strand_id
1 'polypeptide(L)' 'MRRLGANVWPLNTVQFSNHTQYGKWTGCVMPPSHLTEIVQGIAAIDKLHTCDARVKWLSGIGGAG' A
#
# COMPACT_ATOMS: atom_id res chain seq x y z
N MET A 1 -0.63 9.25 8.30
CA MET A 1 0.34 8.75 9.30
C MET A 1 1.55 9.67 9.32
N ARG A 2 2.09 10.00 10.49
CA ARG A 2 3.39 10.68 10.62
C ARG A 2 4.34 9.72 11.33
N ARG A 3 5.49 9.44 10.73
CA ARG A 3 6.61 8.75 11.39
C ARG A 3 7.78 9.72 11.42
N LEU A 4 8.31 10.02 12.62
CA LEU A 4 9.54 10.82 12.79
C LEU A 4 9.55 12.17 12.06
N GLY A 5 8.41 12.89 12.03
CA GLY A 5 8.30 14.20 11.35
C GLY A 5 8.08 14.13 9.84
N ALA A 6 8.09 12.95 9.21
CA ALA A 6 7.78 12.77 7.80
C ALA A 6 6.28 12.56 7.55
N ASN A 7 5.77 13.16 6.49
CA ASN A 7 4.42 12.88 6.00
C ASN A 7 4.44 11.58 5.19
N VAL A 8 3.68 10.58 5.65
CA VAL A 8 3.63 9.26 5.02
C VAL A 8 2.25 9.02 4.44
N TRP A 9 2.25 8.67 3.15
CA TRP A 9 1.09 8.27 2.38
C TRP A 9 1.13 6.75 2.21
N PRO A 10 0.32 5.98 2.96
CA PRO A 10 0.28 4.54 2.81
C PRO A 10 -0.40 4.20 1.48
N LEU A 11 0.28 3.39 0.68
CA LEU A 11 -0.33 2.68 -0.43
C LEU A 11 -0.42 1.23 0.01
N ASN A 12 -1.58 0.59 -0.13
CA ASN A 12 -1.78 -0.81 0.29
C ASN A 12 -1.88 -1.69 -0.96
N THR A 13 -1.03 -2.70 -1.08
CA THR A 13 -1.13 -3.73 -2.15
C THR A 13 -2.11 -4.84 -1.81
N VAL A 14 -2.41 -5.02 -0.53
CA VAL A 14 -3.43 -5.93 -0.02
C VAL A 14 -4.20 -5.22 1.09
N GLN A 15 -5.47 -5.56 1.23
CA GLN A 15 -6.28 -5.13 2.36
C GLN A 15 -7.03 -6.35 2.87
N PHE A 16 -6.57 -6.86 4.00
CA PHE A 16 -7.24 -7.95 4.72
C PHE A 16 -7.78 -7.45 6.05
N SER A 17 -8.82 -8.10 6.55
CA SER A 17 -9.45 -7.77 7.83
C SER A 17 -8.54 -8.05 9.02
N ASN A 18 -7.59 -8.97 8.88
CA ASN A 18 -6.59 -9.29 9.89
C ASN A 18 -5.37 -9.99 9.27
N HIS A 19 -4.36 -10.28 10.11
CA HIS A 19 -3.16 -10.99 9.71
C HIS A 19 -3.49 -12.44 9.30
N THR A 20 -2.98 -12.90 8.16
CA THR A 20 -3.37 -14.20 7.57
C THR A 20 -3.06 -15.41 8.46
N GLN A 21 -2.12 -15.27 9.41
CA GLN A 21 -1.79 -16.30 10.41
C GLN A 21 -2.95 -16.70 11.32
N TYR A 22 -3.99 -15.86 11.48
CA TYR A 22 -5.19 -16.23 12.24
C TYR A 22 -6.09 -17.26 11.54
N GLY A 23 -5.77 -17.64 10.30
CA GLY A 23 -6.46 -18.72 9.56
C GLY A 23 -7.86 -18.39 9.07
N LYS A 24 -8.46 -17.29 9.53
CA LYS A 24 -9.71 -16.73 9.01
C LYS A 24 -9.56 -15.23 8.77
N TRP A 25 -9.56 -14.84 7.52
CA TRP A 25 -9.49 -13.44 7.11
C TRP A 25 -10.36 -13.24 5.87
N THR A 26 -10.71 -11.98 5.64
CA THR A 26 -11.49 -11.52 4.49
C THR A 26 -10.78 -10.32 3.88
N GLY A 27 -11.04 -10.03 2.60
CA GLY A 27 -10.44 -8.90 1.90
C GLY A 27 -9.85 -9.31 0.55
N CYS A 28 -8.98 -8.47 -0.01
CA CYS A 28 -8.47 -8.67 -1.36
C CYS A 28 -7.04 -8.17 -1.57
N VAL A 29 -6.43 -8.70 -2.63
CA VAL A 29 -5.28 -8.08 -3.28
C VAL A 29 -5.79 -6.93 -4.14
N MET A 30 -5.16 -5.77 -4.01
CA MET A 30 -5.53 -4.59 -4.80
C MET A 30 -5.01 -4.76 -6.24
N PRO A 31 -5.85 -4.52 -7.27
CA PRO A 31 -5.41 -4.63 -8.64
C PRO A 31 -4.37 -3.54 -8.98
N PRO A 32 -3.45 -3.79 -9.91
CA PRO A 32 -2.43 -2.81 -10.28
C PRO A 32 -3.00 -1.45 -10.73
N SER A 33 -4.15 -1.45 -11.42
CA SER A 33 -4.82 -0.22 -11.87
C SER A 33 -5.21 0.68 -10.69
N HIS A 34 -5.73 0.10 -9.61
CA HIS A 34 -6.09 0.84 -8.40
C HIS A 34 -4.85 1.51 -7.78
N LEU A 35 -3.71 0.84 -7.75
CA LEU A 35 -2.47 1.43 -7.24
C LEU A 35 -2.03 2.62 -8.09
N THR A 36 -2.14 2.50 -9.42
CA THR A 36 -1.83 3.60 -10.35
C THR A 36 -2.76 4.79 -10.15
N GLU A 37 -4.06 4.57 -9.99
CA GLU A 37 -5.04 5.63 -9.74
C GLU A 37 -4.73 6.40 -8.45
N ILE A 38 -4.39 5.70 -7.37
CA ILE A 38 -4.03 6.35 -6.10
C ILE A 38 -2.74 7.17 -6.24
N VAL A 39 -1.73 6.64 -6.94
CA VAL A 39 -0.48 7.38 -7.21
C VAL A 39 -0.75 8.64 -8.04
N GLN A 40 -1.61 8.55 -9.05
CA GLN A 40 -2.03 9.70 -9.85
C GLN A 40 -2.78 10.73 -9.00
N GLY A 41 -3.66 10.30 -8.10
CA GLY A 41 -4.33 11.20 -7.16
C GLY A 41 -3.37 11.96 -6.25
N ILE A 42 -2.32 11.30 -5.75
CA ILE A 42 -1.26 11.94 -4.95
C ILE A 42 -0.43 12.89 -5.82
N ALA A 43 -0.19 12.55 -7.10
CA ALA A 43 0.49 13.42 -8.05
C ALA A 43 -0.29 14.72 -8.29
N ALA A 44 -1.61 14.61 -8.45
CA ALA A 44 -2.49 15.72 -8.79
C ALA A 44 -2.60 16.81 -7.69
N ILE A 45 -2.24 16.49 -6.45
CA ILE A 45 -2.18 17.46 -5.34
C ILE A 45 -0.77 18.01 -5.11
N ASP A 46 0.13 17.83 -6.08
CA ASP A 46 1.52 18.26 -6.02
C ASP A 46 2.22 17.81 -4.73
N LYS A 47 2.10 16.53 -4.36
CA LYS A 47 2.81 15.98 -3.18
C LYS A 47 3.94 15.02 -3.52
N LEU A 48 4.01 14.56 -4.77
CA LEU A 48 5.09 13.68 -5.21
C LEU A 48 6.46 14.39 -5.28
N HIS A 49 6.50 15.70 -5.49
CA HIS A 49 7.76 16.45 -5.61
C HIS A 49 8.52 16.58 -4.28
N THR A 50 7.85 16.39 -3.14
CA THR A 50 8.46 16.40 -1.79
C THR A 50 8.68 14.98 -1.23
N CYS A 51 8.54 13.95 -2.06
CA CYS A 51 8.50 12.57 -1.59
C CYS A 51 9.89 11.92 -1.68
N ASP A 52 10.70 12.05 -0.63
CA ASP A 52 12.11 11.63 -0.60
C ASP A 52 12.34 10.11 -0.41
N ALA A 53 11.33 9.33 -0.03
CA ALA A 53 11.51 7.92 0.30
C ALA A 53 10.46 7.01 -0.37
N ARG A 54 10.94 5.96 -1.04
CA ARG A 54 10.13 4.84 -1.53
C ARG A 54 10.21 3.68 -0.53
N VAL A 55 9.07 3.29 0.05
CA VAL A 55 8.97 2.11 0.93
C VAL A 55 8.72 0.87 0.07
N LYS A 56 9.48 -0.21 0.31
CA LYS A 56 9.42 -1.47 -0.43
C LYS A 56 8.38 -2.42 0.20
N TRP A 57 7.67 -3.15 -0.66
CA TRP A 57 6.54 -4.02 -0.33
C TRP A 57 6.93 -5.35 0.34
N LEU A 58 5.94 -5.97 0.99
CA LEU A 58 5.99 -7.32 1.54
C LEU A 58 6.12 -8.33 0.37
N SER A 59 7.33 -8.83 0.08
CA SER A 59 7.51 -9.96 -0.83
C SER A 59 7.21 -11.24 -0.07
N GLY A 60 6.14 -11.97 -0.42
CA GLY A 60 5.93 -13.28 0.23
C GLY A 60 4.57 -13.94 0.17
N ILE A 61 3.59 -13.46 -0.60
CA ILE A 61 2.37 -14.27 -0.87
C ILE A 61 2.44 -14.89 -2.26
N GLY A 62 3.47 -15.70 -2.48
CA GLY A 62 3.52 -16.65 -3.58
C GLY A 62 3.23 -18.05 -3.05
N GLY A 63 2.15 -18.68 -3.51
CA GLY A 63 1.88 -20.10 -3.30
C GLY A 63 0.65 -20.41 -2.45
N ALA A 64 -0.52 -20.44 -3.09
CA ALA A 64 -1.61 -21.34 -2.75
C ALA A 64 -2.46 -21.50 -4.02
N GLY A 65 -1.92 -22.29 -4.95
CA GLY A 65 -2.75 -23.06 -5.89
C GLY A 65 -3.15 -24.37 -5.23
#